data_AF-A0AAV3SJE9-F1
#
_entry.id   AF-A0AAV3SJE9-F1
#
_cell.length_a   1.000
_cell.length_b   1.000
_cell.length_c   1.000
_cell.angle_alpha   90.00
_cell.angle_beta   90.00
_cell.angle_gamma   90.00
#
_symmetry.space_group_name_H-M   'P 1'
#
loop_
_entity.id
_entity.type
_entity.pdbx_description
1 polymer ?
#
loop_
_entity_poly.entity_id
_entity_poly.type
_entity_poly.pdbx_seq_one_letter_code
_entity_poly.pdbx_strand_id
1 'polypeptide(L)'
;MTTIILIKSDEQQPTVREVLDSVVDPDEQIHFLRLPTVRCLGPLIQEINPMINYDVEYTISCLPEGYDVSELVEFAIESDANRICIGISEKTMTGKARIDDLVQSVLLYEGISGDLVVGDHVITLEELEYGE
;
A
#
# COMPACT_ATOMS: atom_id res chain seq x y z
N MET A 1 -15.17 -0.15 0.46
CA MET A 1 -14.01 0.59 -0.05
C MET A 1 -12.92 -0.42 -0.39
N THR A 2 -11.94 -0.02 -1.18
CA THR A 2 -10.81 -0.88 -1.55
C THR A 2 -9.50 -0.19 -1.14
N THR A 3 -8.66 -0.89 -0.40
CA THR A 3 -7.34 -0.40 0.02
C THR A 3 -6.24 -1.24 -0.59
N ILE A 4 -5.31 -0.58 -1.28
CA ILE A 4 -4.08 -1.21 -1.78
C ILE A 4 -2.98 -1.03 -0.76
N ILE A 5 -2.32 -2.12 -0.39
CA ILE A 5 -1.11 -2.12 0.44
C ILE A 5 0.06 -2.54 -0.44
N LEU A 6 0.96 -1.60 -0.71
CA LEU A 6 2.11 -1.82 -1.58
C LEU A 6 3.24 -2.50 -0.81
N ILE A 7 3.51 -3.76 -1.16
CA ILE A 7 4.54 -4.57 -0.51
C ILE A 7 5.85 -4.54 -1.30
N LYS A 8 6.85 -3.84 -0.76
CA LYS A 8 8.19 -3.65 -1.31
C LYS A 8 9.23 -4.59 -0.69
N SER A 9 8.97 -5.12 0.51
CA SER A 9 9.82 -6.11 1.18
C SER A 9 9.01 -7.00 2.13
N ASP A 10 9.59 -8.13 2.54
CA ASP A 10 9.03 -9.06 3.52
C ASP A 10 9.13 -8.55 4.98
N GLU A 11 9.92 -7.50 5.22
CA GLU A 11 10.07 -6.85 6.53
C GLU A 11 9.00 -5.78 6.84
N GLN A 12 8.00 -5.59 5.97
CA GLN A 12 6.96 -4.56 6.14
C GLN A 12 5.84 -4.93 7.12
N GLN A 13 6.12 -5.81 8.08
CA GLN A 13 5.14 -6.18 9.12
C GLN A 13 4.56 -4.97 9.87
N PRO A 14 5.36 -3.99 10.35
CA PRO A 14 4.80 -2.85 11.08
C PRO A 14 3.84 -2.03 10.22
N THR A 15 4.19 -1.82 8.95
CA THR A 15 3.34 -1.14 7.96
C THR A 15 2.00 -1.85 7.81
N VAL A 16 2.02 -3.15 7.56
CA VAL A 16 0.78 -3.89 7.32
C VAL A 16 -0.09 -3.90 8.58
N ARG A 17 0.50 -4.13 9.76
CA ARG A 17 -0.26 -4.09 11.02
C ARG A 17 -0.92 -2.72 11.22
N GLU A 18 -0.18 -1.63 11.04
CA GLU A 18 -0.74 -0.28 11.18
C GLU A 18 -1.88 -0.01 10.21
N VAL A 19 -1.74 -0.42 8.95
CA VAL A 19 -2.81 -0.27 7.96
C VAL A 19 -4.06 -1.04 8.38
N LEU A 20 -3.90 -2.31 8.76
CA LEU A 20 -5.04 -3.14 9.18
C LEU A 20 -5.67 -2.68 10.50
N ASP A 21 -4.89 -2.11 11.42
CA ASP A 21 -5.37 -1.64 12.72
C ASP A 21 -6.07 -0.27 12.65
N SER A 22 -5.60 0.62 11.77
CA SER A 22 -5.91 2.06 11.88
C SER A 22 -6.33 2.75 10.58
N VAL A 23 -6.11 2.14 9.42
CA VAL A 23 -6.45 2.75 8.13
C VAL A 23 -7.66 2.06 7.49
N VAL A 24 -7.72 0.73 7.58
CA VAL A 24 -8.75 -0.07 6.94
C VAL A 24 -10.03 -0.06 7.76
N ASP A 25 -11.15 0.16 7.08
CA ASP A 25 -12.48 0.08 7.69
C ASP A 25 -13.00 -1.37 7.71
N PRO A 26 -13.96 -1.72 8.62
CA PRO A 26 -14.64 -3.01 8.54
C PRO A 26 -15.29 -3.22 7.17
N ASP A 27 -15.26 -4.46 6.67
CA ASP A 27 -15.80 -4.88 5.36
C ASP A 27 -15.09 -4.28 4.12
N GLU A 28 -13.91 -3.67 4.28
CA GLU A 28 -13.09 -3.19 3.17
C GLU A 28 -12.29 -4.32 2.50
N GLN A 29 -12.23 -4.28 1.16
CA GLN A 29 -11.43 -5.21 0.37
C GLN A 29 -9.96 -4.76 0.35
N ILE A 30 -9.07 -5.63 0.79
CA ILE A 30 -7.64 -5.32 0.82
C ILE A 30 -6.91 -5.98 -0.35
N HIS A 31 -6.09 -5.21 -1.04
CA HIS A 31 -5.18 -5.71 -2.08
C HIS A 31 -3.74 -5.60 -1.60
N PHE A 32 -3.14 -6.74 -1.24
CA PHE A 32 -1.70 -6.82 -1.05
C PHE A 32 -1.02 -6.86 -2.42
N LEU A 33 -0.56 -5.70 -2.87
CA LEU A 33 0.09 -5.55 -4.16
C LEU A 33 1.61 -5.61 -3.96
N ARG A 34 2.22 -6.73 -4.35
CA ARG A 34 3.68 -6.88 -4.24
C ARG A 34 4.43 -6.35 -5.45
N LEU A 35 5.61 -5.78 -5.18
CA LEU A 35 6.60 -5.52 -6.21
C LEU A 35 7.22 -6.83 -6.72
N PRO A 36 7.69 -6.89 -7.97
CA PRO A 36 8.32 -8.08 -8.54
C PRO A 36 9.55 -8.57 -7.76
N THR A 37 10.24 -7.66 -7.07
CA THR A 37 11.40 -7.94 -6.23
C THR A 37 11.05 -8.78 -4.99
N VAL A 38 9.79 -8.77 -4.56
CA VAL A 38 9.31 -9.55 -3.42
C VAL A 38 8.86 -10.92 -3.90
N ARG A 39 9.66 -11.95 -3.59
CA ARG A 39 9.41 -13.32 -4.06
C ARG A 39 8.34 -14.06 -3.26
N CYS A 40 8.26 -13.83 -1.95
CA CYS A 40 7.40 -14.59 -1.06
C CYS A 40 6.67 -13.67 -0.06
N LEU A 41 5.35 -13.53 -0.21
CA LEU A 41 4.47 -12.88 0.77
C LEU A 41 3.95 -13.84 1.84
N GLY A 42 4.04 -15.14 1.61
CA GLY A 42 3.48 -16.18 2.48
C GLY A 42 3.83 -16.01 3.97
N PRO A 43 5.12 -15.84 4.34
CA PRO A 43 5.52 -15.65 5.73
C PRO A 43 4.91 -14.39 6.36
N LEU A 44 4.92 -13.27 5.64
CA LEU A 44 4.35 -12.00 6.10
C LEU A 44 2.86 -12.16 6.40
N ILE A 45 2.11 -12.74 5.47
CA ILE A 45 0.67 -12.96 5.60
C ILE A 45 0.34 -13.99 6.68
N GLN A 46 1.14 -15.06 6.82
CA GLN A 46 0.95 -16.05 7.87
C GLN A 46 1.17 -15.48 9.27
N GLU A 47 2.17 -14.62 9.43
CA GLU A 47 2.46 -14.00 10.72
C GLU A 47 1.39 -12.99 11.12
N ILE A 48 0.92 -12.19 10.17
CA ILE A 48 -0.08 -11.15 10.43
C ILE A 48 -1.48 -11.75 10.56
N ASN A 49 -1.77 -12.76 9.75
CA ASN A 49 -3.04 -13.45 9.66
C ASN A 49 -4.25 -12.50 9.56
N PRO A 50 -4.39 -11.74 8.45
CA PRO A 50 -5.37 -10.65 8.31
C PRO A 50 -6.81 -11.10 8.62
N MET A 51 -7.22 -12.25 8.08
CA MET A 51 -8.59 -12.76 8.27
C MET A 51 -8.90 -13.12 9.73
N ILE A 52 -7.94 -13.66 10.48
CA ILE A 52 -8.19 -14.10 11.86
C ILE A 52 -8.05 -12.93 12.85
N ASN A 53 -7.03 -12.11 12.66
CA ASN A 53 -6.66 -11.08 13.63
C ASN A 53 -7.39 -9.75 13.40
N TYR A 54 -7.83 -9.48 12.17
CA TYR A 54 -8.42 -8.19 11.78
C TYR A 54 -9.79 -8.33 11.10
N ASP A 55 -10.27 -9.56 10.87
CA ASP A 55 -11.56 -9.84 10.23
C ASP A 55 -11.72 -9.18 8.84
N VAL A 56 -10.64 -9.19 8.05
CA VAL A 56 -10.61 -8.57 6.71
C VAL A 56 -10.47 -9.60 5.59
N GLU A 57 -11.16 -9.35 4.48
CA GLU A 57 -10.93 -10.05 3.22
C GLU A 57 -9.77 -9.42 2.44
N TYR A 58 -8.93 -10.26 1.85
CA TYR A 58 -7.80 -9.77 1.07
C TYR A 58 -7.52 -10.60 -0.19
N THR A 59 -6.91 -9.93 -1.16
CA THR A 59 -6.31 -10.55 -2.34
C THR A 59 -4.83 -10.23 -2.40
N ILE A 60 -4.08 -11.08 -3.11
CA ILE A 60 -2.64 -10.87 -3.33
C ILE A 60 -2.41 -10.79 -4.84
N SER A 61 -1.89 -9.65 -5.28
CA SER A 61 -1.54 -9.39 -6.68
C SER A 61 -0.07 -9.01 -6.79
N CYS A 62 0.52 -9.21 -7.96
CA CYS A 62 1.90 -8.86 -8.25
C CYS A 62 1.94 -7.90 -9.43
N LEU A 63 2.68 -6.81 -9.29
CA LEU A 63 3.02 -5.97 -10.43
C LEU A 63 3.93 -6.72 -11.41
N PRO A 64 3.90 -6.40 -12.71
CA PRO A 64 4.76 -7.07 -13.69
C PRO A 64 6.23 -6.70 -13.55
N GLU A 65 7.11 -7.53 -14.12
CA GLU A 65 8.54 -7.19 -14.20
C GLU A 65 8.75 -5.93 -15.05
N GLY A 66 9.55 -4.99 -14.54
CA GLY A 66 9.79 -3.72 -15.22
C GLY A 66 8.63 -2.73 -15.12
N TYR A 67 7.68 -2.94 -14.19
CA TYR A 67 6.59 -1.99 -13.94
C TYR A 67 7.08 -0.56 -13.76
N ASP A 68 6.23 0.38 -14.14
CA ASP A 68 6.34 1.78 -13.76
C ASP A 68 5.11 2.19 -12.93
N VAL A 69 5.04 3.45 -12.53
CA VAL A 69 3.90 3.94 -11.73
C VAL A 69 2.57 3.90 -12.49
N SER A 70 2.58 3.93 -13.83
CA SER A 70 1.33 3.83 -14.60
C SER A 70 0.63 2.49 -14.37
N GLU A 71 1.37 1.39 -14.32
CA GLU A 71 0.85 0.05 -14.02
C GLU A 71 0.22 -0.04 -12.61
N LEU A 72 0.81 0.65 -11.62
CA LEU A 72 0.24 0.74 -10.27
C LEU A 72 -1.07 1.53 -10.28
N VAL A 73 -1.12 2.62 -11.04
CA VAL A 73 -2.32 3.46 -11.13
C VAL A 73 -3.43 2.77 -11.93
N GLU A 74 -3.10 2.08 -13.03
CA GLU A 74 -4.04 1.23 -13.75
C GLU A 74 -4.63 0.15 -12.84
N PHE A 75 -3.80 -0.54 -12.06
CA PHE A 75 -4.30 -1.50 -11.08
C PHE A 75 -5.22 -0.86 -10.03
N ALA A 76 -4.89 0.35 -9.58
CA ALA A 76 -5.72 1.10 -8.63
C ALA A 76 -7.10 1.44 -9.22
N ILE A 77 -7.13 1.89 -10.48
CA ILE A 77 -8.37 2.17 -11.22
C ILE A 77 -9.19 0.89 -11.42
N GLU A 78 -8.57 -0.20 -11.88
CA GLU A 78 -9.24 -1.48 -12.10
C GLU A 78 -9.85 -2.06 -10.82
N SER A 79 -9.21 -1.80 -9.68
CA SER A 79 -9.65 -2.28 -8.37
C SER A 79 -10.59 -1.30 -7.65
N ASP A 80 -10.92 -0.16 -8.26
CA ASP A 80 -11.68 0.95 -7.64
C ASP A 80 -11.11 1.32 -6.26
N ALA A 81 -9.78 1.50 -6.20
CA ALA A 81 -9.08 1.72 -4.95
C ALA A 81 -9.37 3.11 -4.39
N ASN A 82 -9.80 3.17 -3.13
CA ASN A 82 -9.98 4.43 -2.42
C ASN A 82 -8.70 4.90 -1.73
N ARG A 83 -7.75 3.98 -1.47
CA ARG A 83 -6.50 4.26 -0.77
C ARG A 83 -5.32 3.47 -1.34
N ILE A 84 -4.14 4.09 -1.36
CA ILE A 84 -2.85 3.41 -1.56
C ILE A 84 -1.98 3.64 -0.32
N CYS A 85 -1.65 2.55 0.35
CA CYS A 85 -0.80 2.51 1.54
C CYS A 85 0.63 2.09 1.14
N ILE A 86 1.61 2.92 1.49
CA ILE A 86 3.02 2.70 1.15
C ILE A 86 3.87 2.73 2.42
N GLY A 87 4.57 1.63 2.70
CA GLY A 87 5.44 1.56 3.87
C GLY A 87 6.59 2.57 3.86
N ILE A 88 6.86 3.16 5.02
CA ILE A 88 7.98 4.08 5.26
C ILE A 88 9.26 3.25 5.37
N SER A 89 10.11 3.35 4.35
CA SER A 89 11.39 2.63 4.27
C SER A 89 12.42 3.15 5.29
N GLU A 90 12.45 4.47 5.51
CA GLU A 90 13.41 5.11 6.43
C GLU A 90 12.78 6.30 7.14
N LYS A 91 13.16 6.50 8.41
CA LYS A 91 12.85 7.71 9.20
C LYS A 91 14.13 8.45 9.56
N THR A 92 14.07 9.77 9.54
CA THR A 92 15.17 10.60 10.07
C THR A 92 15.28 10.45 11.59
N MET A 93 16.40 10.89 12.17
CA MET A 93 16.57 10.96 13.63
C MET A 93 15.53 11.84 14.33
N THR A 94 14.86 12.74 13.60
CA THR A 94 13.80 13.61 14.10
C THR A 94 12.39 13.04 13.88
N GLY A 95 12.28 11.79 13.40
CA GLY A 95 11.01 11.09 13.18
C GLY A 95 10.32 11.41 11.86
N LYS A 96 10.95 12.18 10.97
CA LYS A 96 10.35 12.50 9.65
C LYS A 96 10.46 11.30 8.72
N ALA A 97 9.36 10.95 8.07
CA ALA A 97 9.35 9.94 7.02
C ALA A 97 10.18 10.43 5.82
N ARG A 98 11.07 9.56 5.31
CA ARG A 98 11.77 9.81 4.04
C ARG A 98 10.86 9.38 2.89
N ILE A 99 10.64 10.28 1.95
CA ILE A 99 9.97 9.96 0.68
C ILE A 99 10.98 9.25 -0.22
N ASP A 100 10.70 8.00 -0.58
CA ASP A 100 11.50 7.26 -1.57
C ASP A 100 11.01 7.53 -3.00
N ASP A 101 11.79 7.09 -3.99
CA ASP A 101 11.54 7.37 -5.41
C ASP A 101 10.15 6.87 -5.86
N LEU A 102 9.68 5.75 -5.30
CA LEU A 102 8.37 5.18 -5.61
C LEU A 102 7.25 6.01 -5.02
N VAL A 103 7.34 6.41 -3.74
CA VAL A 103 6.35 7.33 -3.14
C VAL A 103 6.33 8.64 -3.91
N GLN A 104 7.50 9.22 -4.22
CA GLN A 104 7.58 10.43 -5.02
C GLN A 104 6.93 10.25 -6.39
N SER A 105 7.16 9.11 -7.06
CA SER A 105 6.60 8.85 -8.37
C SER A 105 5.08 8.71 -8.34
N VAL A 106 4.53 8.09 -7.29
CA VAL A 106 3.06 8.02 -7.07
C VAL A 106 2.47 9.41 -6.84
N LEU A 107 3.07 10.21 -5.95
CA LEU A 107 2.55 11.54 -5.59
C LEU A 107 2.60 12.56 -6.74
N LEU A 108 3.47 12.35 -7.72
CA LEU A 108 3.64 13.25 -8.86
C LEU A 108 2.99 12.71 -10.14
N TYR A 109 2.33 11.54 -10.08
CA TYR A 109 1.71 10.95 -11.25
C TYR A 109 0.40 11.67 -11.60
N GLU A 110 0.28 12.18 -12.82
CA GLU A 110 -0.85 13.03 -13.22
C GLU A 110 -2.21 12.30 -13.23
N GLY A 111 -2.22 10.97 -13.35
CA GLY A 111 -3.46 10.17 -13.41
C GLY A 111 -4.09 9.85 -12.06
N ILE A 112 -3.50 10.31 -10.94
CA ILE A 112 -4.00 10.02 -9.60
C ILE A 112 -3.81 11.23 -8.68
N SER A 113 -4.80 11.50 -7.84
CA SER A 113 -4.73 12.51 -6.79
C SER A 113 -5.46 12.03 -5.54
N GLY A 114 -5.22 12.70 -4.41
CA GLY A 114 -5.82 12.33 -3.13
C GLY A 114 -5.14 13.05 -1.97
N ASP A 115 -5.62 12.77 -0.76
CA ASP A 115 -5.09 13.33 0.47
C ASP A 115 -3.92 12.52 1.01
N LEU A 116 -2.83 13.21 1.36
CA LEU A 116 -1.63 12.59 1.89
C LEU A 116 -1.64 12.55 3.42
N VAL A 117 -1.70 11.34 3.97
CA VAL A 117 -1.62 11.07 5.41
C VAL A 117 -0.30 10.34 5.72
N VAL A 118 0.38 10.74 6.79
CA VAL A 118 1.65 10.13 7.21
C VAL A 118 1.49 9.57 8.61
N GLY A 119 1.55 8.25 8.73
CA GLY A 119 1.52 7.49 9.96
C GLY A 119 2.90 7.15 10.53
N ASP A 120 2.94 6.13 11.38
CA ASP A 120 4.15 5.67 12.06
C ASP A 120 5.02 4.77 11.18
N HIS A 121 4.40 3.98 10.31
CA HIS A 121 5.08 3.05 9.41
C HIS A 121 4.54 3.12 7.99
N VAL A 122 3.49 3.92 7.74
CA VAL A 122 2.84 4.03 6.44
C VAL A 122 2.65 5.49 6.00
N ILE A 123 2.76 5.72 4.71
CA ILE A 123 2.25 6.90 4.01
C ILE A 123 1.03 6.43 3.24
N THR A 124 -0.11 7.07 3.48
CA THR A 124 -1.37 6.75 2.81
C THR A 124 -1.75 7.89 1.88
N LEU A 125 -2.07 7.55 0.63
CA LEU A 125 -2.80 8.42 -0.26
C LEU A 125 -4.26 7.98 -0.21
N GLU A 126 -5.13 8.79 0.38
CA GLU A 126 -6.54 8.51 0.66
C GLU A 126 -7.46 9.35 -0.20
N GLU A 127 -8.74 8.96 -0.28
CA GLU A 127 -9.76 9.64 -1.09
C GLU A 127 -9.29 9.78 -2.54
N LEU A 128 -8.81 8.66 -3.11
CA LEU A 128 -8.21 8.65 -4.43
C LEU A 128 -9.21 9.12 -5.51
N GLU A 129 -8.78 10.12 -6.27
CA GLU A 129 -9.44 10.58 -7.48
C GLU A 129 -8.56 10.29 -8.69
N TYR A 130 -9.15 9.70 -9.73
CA TYR A 130 -8.45 9.34 -10.96
C TYR A 130 -8.72 10.37 -12.06
N GLY A 131 -7.66 10.73 -12.79
CA GLY A 131 -7.78 11.59 -13.96
C GLY A 131 -8.61 10.92 -15.06
N GLU A 132 -9.39 11.72 -15.81
CA GLU A 132 -10.12 11.27 -17.01
C GLU A 132 -9.21 10.78 -18.15
#